data_AF-A0A7S0HB62-F1
#
_entry.id   AF-A0A7S0HB62-F1
#
_cell.length_a   1.000
_cell.length_b   1.000
_cell.length_c   1.000
_cell.angle_alpha   90.00
_cell.angle_beta   90.00
_cell.angle_gamma   90.00
#
_symmetry.space_group_name_H-M   'P 1'
#
loop_
_entity.id
_entity.type
_entity.pdbx_description
1 polymer ?
#
loop_
_entity_poly.entity_id
_entity_poly.type
_entity_poly.pdbx_seq_one_letter_code
_entity_poly.pdbx_strand_id
1 'polypeptide(L)'
;ALLLCDEATSALDPLIERSVVEVLNAASANVTTVLVAHKLQTVVDADLILVMSDGLLVEQGTHTSLLCQANSTYSRMWAEQASGFGGAARAGGEDLDYCKLALDDQPYVPWSAADPEDAI
;
A
#
# COMPACT_ATOMS: atom_id res chain seq x y z
N ALA A 1 -5.46 -2.98 21.00
CA ALA A 1 -6.30 -3.92 20.22
C ALA A 1 -5.74 -3.98 18.80
N LEU A 2 -5.92 -5.10 18.10
CA LEU A 2 -5.36 -5.37 16.77
C LEU A 2 -6.48 -5.86 15.85
N LEU A 3 -6.55 -5.31 14.64
CA LEU A 3 -7.46 -5.73 13.58
C LEU A 3 -6.65 -6.30 12.42
N LEU A 4 -6.90 -7.57 12.08
CA LEU A 4 -6.25 -8.24 10.95
C LEU A 4 -7.32 -8.57 9.91
N CYS A 5 -7.16 -7.99 8.72
CA CYS A 5 -8.06 -8.20 7.60
C CYS A 5 -7.30 -8.91 6.48
N ASP A 6 -7.74 -10.12 6.15
CA ASP A 6 -7.26 -10.84 4.97
C ASP A 6 -8.33 -10.78 3.89
N GLU A 7 -7.99 -10.25 2.72
CA GLU A 7 -8.84 -10.26 1.52
C GLU A 7 -10.26 -9.67 1.71
N ALA A 8 -10.45 -8.78 2.68
CA ALA A 8 -11.78 -8.37 3.14
C ALA A 8 -12.69 -7.70 2.08
N THR A 9 -12.14 -7.29 0.93
CA THR A 9 -12.88 -6.63 -0.16
C THR A 9 -12.90 -7.38 -1.49
N SER A 10 -12.31 -8.58 -1.58
CA SER A 10 -12.17 -9.29 -2.86
C SER A 10 -13.51 -9.64 -3.53
N ALA A 11 -14.56 -9.90 -2.74
CA ALA A 11 -15.90 -10.24 -3.21
C ALA A 11 -16.86 -9.03 -3.34
N LEU A 12 -16.39 -7.81 -3.06
CA LEU A 12 -17.24 -6.62 -2.98
C LEU A 12 -17.18 -5.79 -4.28
N ASP A 13 -18.37 -5.29 -4.67
CA ASP A 13 -18.54 -4.36 -5.79
C ASP A 13 -17.79 -3.04 -5.51
N PRO A 14 -17.13 -2.42 -6.50
CA PRO A 14 -16.37 -1.17 -6.33
C PRO A 14 -17.11 -0.05 -5.59
N LEU A 15 -18.43 0.02 -5.69
CA LEU A 15 -19.24 1.01 -4.97
C LEU A 15 -19.30 0.70 -3.46
N ILE A 16 -19.39 -0.58 -3.10
CA ILE A 16 -19.44 -1.03 -1.71
C ILE A 16 -18.04 -1.01 -1.08
N GLU A 17 -16.99 -1.23 -1.86
CA GLU A 17 -15.61 -1.17 -1.36
C GLU A 17 -15.27 0.16 -0.71
N ARG A 18 -15.66 1.29 -1.31
CA ARG A 18 -15.43 2.61 -0.70
C ARG A 18 -16.08 2.74 0.67
N SER A 19 -17.32 2.27 0.79
CA SER A 19 -18.05 2.32 2.06
C SER A 19 -17.40 1.42 3.11
N VAL A 20 -16.89 0.25 2.71
CA VAL A 20 -16.17 -0.65 3.62
C VAL A 20 -14.83 -0.04 4.04
N VAL A 21 -14.10 0.60 3.13
CA VAL A 21 -12.85 1.32 3.44
C VAL A 21 -13.10 2.46 4.43
N GLU A 22 -14.16 3.25 4.25
CA GLU A 22 -14.52 4.31 5.21
C GLU A 22 -14.82 3.75 6.60
N VAL A 23 -15.56 2.64 6.68
CA VAL A 23 -15.87 1.97 7.95
C VAL A 23 -14.61 1.38 8.59
N LEU A 24 -13.72 0.78 7.79
CA LEU A 24 -12.44 0.26 8.26
C LEU A 24 -11.53 1.39 8.77
N ASN A 25 -11.48 2.53 8.08
CA ASN A 25 -10.74 3.71 8.50
C ASN A 25 -11.28 4.30 9.81
N ALA A 26 -12.61 4.33 9.97
CA ALA A 26 -13.22 4.76 11.23
C ALA A 26 -12.92 3.78 12.38
N ALA A 27 -12.90 2.48 12.09
CA ALA A 27 -12.58 1.44 13.07
C ALA A 27 -11.10 1.43 13.44
N SER A 28 -10.19 1.73 12.50
CA SER A 28 -8.74 1.71 12.67
C SER A 28 -8.20 2.91 13.45
N ALA A 29 -8.98 3.99 13.61
CA ALA A 29 -8.54 5.22 14.28
C ALA A 29 -7.92 5.02 15.68
N ASN A 30 -8.32 3.97 16.42
CA ASN A 30 -7.80 3.66 17.76
C ASN A 30 -7.18 2.26 17.89
N VAL A 31 -6.99 1.53 16.78
CA VAL A 31 -6.45 0.16 16.81
C VAL A 31 -5.48 -0.06 15.66
N THR A 32 -4.37 -0.74 15.94
CA THR A 32 -3.44 -1.15 14.88
C THR A 32 -4.18 -2.06 13.92
N THR A 33 -4.15 -1.73 12.63
CA THR A 33 -4.85 -2.46 11.57
C THR A 33 -3.85 -2.97 10.55
N VAL A 34 -3.89 -4.27 10.29
CA VAL A 34 -3.07 -4.93 9.27
C VAL A 34 -4.02 -5.44 8.19
N LEU A 35 -3.87 -4.94 6.97
CA LEU A 35 -4.70 -5.30 5.83
C LEU A 35 -3.84 -5.99 4.76
N VAL A 36 -4.24 -7.20 4.38
CA VAL A 36 -3.72 -7.89 3.20
C VAL A 36 -4.67 -7.65 2.04
N ALA A 37 -4.20 -6.98 1.00
CA ALA A 37 -5.02 -6.54 -0.12
C ALA A 37 -4.54 -7.10 -1.45
N HIS A 38 -5.47 -7.59 -2.27
CA HIS A 38 -5.23 -7.91 -3.69
C HIS A 38 -5.48 -6.72 -4.60
N LYS A 39 -6.28 -5.75 -4.13
CA LYS A 39 -6.56 -4.49 -4.84
C LYS A 39 -5.71 -3.40 -4.21
N LEU A 40 -4.85 -2.78 -5.00
CA LEU A 40 -3.95 -1.75 -4.48
C LEU A 40 -4.69 -0.45 -4.14
N GLN A 41 -5.85 -0.20 -4.74
CA GLN A 41 -6.71 0.96 -4.43
C GLN A 41 -7.09 1.00 -2.94
N THR A 42 -7.20 -0.17 -2.29
CA THR A 42 -7.60 -0.29 -0.88
C THR A 42 -6.49 0.08 0.10
N VAL A 43 -5.23 0.14 -0.36
CA VAL A 43 -4.05 0.44 0.48
C VAL A 43 -3.47 1.83 0.24
N VAL A 44 -4.06 2.63 -0.64
CA VAL A 44 -3.59 3.99 -0.99
C VAL A 44 -3.55 4.90 0.25
N ASP A 45 -4.57 4.79 1.10
CA ASP A 45 -4.72 5.61 2.31
C ASP A 45 -4.04 4.99 3.55
N ALA A 46 -3.25 3.91 3.38
CA ALA A 46 -2.57 3.28 4.49
C ALA A 46 -1.39 4.13 4.99
N ASP A 47 -1.24 4.19 6.33
CA ASP A 47 -0.10 4.88 6.96
C ASP A 47 1.25 4.23 6.59
N LEU A 48 1.24 2.91 6.37
CA LEU A 48 2.41 2.12 5.99
C LEU A 48 1.99 0.97 5.05
N ILE A 49 2.63 0.88 3.90
CA ILE A 49 2.48 -0.22 2.94
C ILE A 49 3.72 -1.10 3.03
N LEU A 50 3.51 -2.41 3.15
CA LEU A 50 4.56 -3.43 3.13
C LEU A 50 4.41 -4.27 1.86
N VAL A 51 5.42 -4.24 0.99
CA VAL A 51 5.42 -4.99 -0.26
C VAL A 51 6.22 -6.26 -0.05
N MET A 52 5.57 -7.41 -0.23
CA MET A 52 6.20 -8.71 -0.07
C MET A 52 6.41 -9.40 -1.40
N SER A 53 7.53 -10.10 -1.56
CA SER A 53 7.83 -10.97 -2.69
C SER A 53 8.67 -12.15 -2.22
N ASP A 54 8.32 -13.37 -2.67
CA ASP A 54 9.02 -14.61 -2.31
C ASP A 54 9.24 -14.81 -0.78
N GLY A 55 8.27 -14.37 0.02
CA GLY A 55 8.33 -14.46 1.49
C GLY A 55 9.25 -13.42 2.16
N LEU A 56 9.80 -12.48 1.39
CA LEU A 56 10.65 -11.39 1.87
C LEU A 56 9.93 -10.05 1.74
N LEU A 57 10.17 -9.15 2.69
CA LEU A 57 9.77 -7.75 2.58
C LEU A 57 10.75 -7.06 1.62
N VAL A 58 10.26 -6.64 0.45
CA VAL A 58 11.08 -6.04 -0.60
C VAL A 58 11.06 -4.52 -0.55
N GLU A 59 9.93 -3.93 -0.17
CA GLU A 59 9.74 -2.47 -0.10
C GLU A 59 8.79 -2.11 1.03
N GLN A 60 8.98 -0.93 1.62
CA GLN A 60 8.03 -0.35 2.57
C GLN A 60 7.94 1.16 2.39
N GLY A 61 6.82 1.74 2.76
CA GLY A 61 6.64 3.18 2.83
C GLY A 61 5.21 3.60 2.58
N THR A 62 5.01 4.88 2.34
CA THR A 62 3.71 5.41 1.92
C THR A 62 3.45 5.12 0.44
N HIS A 63 2.18 5.21 0.01
CA HIS A 63 1.80 5.09 -1.41
C HIS A 63 2.64 6.02 -2.31
N THR A 64 2.82 7.27 -1.89
CA THR A 64 3.53 8.28 -2.67
C THR A 64 5.03 8.00 -2.76
N SER A 65 5.67 7.62 -1.64
CA SER A 65 7.07 7.22 -1.58
C SER A 65 7.36 6.03 -2.48
N LEU A 66 6.54 4.98 -2.39
CA LEU A 66 6.70 3.76 -3.18
C LEU A 66 6.47 4.00 -4.68
N LEU A 67 5.59 4.90 -5.08
CA LEU A 67 5.41 5.25 -6.49
C LEU A 67 6.61 5.99 -7.09
N CYS A 68 7.35 6.74 -6.27
CA CYS A 68 8.46 7.58 -6.73
C CYS A 68 9.83 6.92 -6.66
N GLN A 69 9.94 5.76 -6.03
CA GLN A 69 11.17 4.98 -6.03
C GLN A 69 11.46 4.41 -7.42
N ALA A 70 12.69 4.62 -7.89
CA ALA A 70 13.16 4.05 -9.14
C ALA A 70 13.15 2.51 -9.06
N ASN A 71 12.59 1.84 -10.07
CA ASN A 71 12.43 0.39 -10.13
C ASN A 71 11.55 -0.22 -9.02
N SER A 72 10.63 0.58 -8.45
CA SER A 72 9.68 0.11 -7.44
C SER A 72 8.76 -1.01 -7.94
N THR A 73 8.74 -2.10 -7.20
CA THR A 73 7.85 -3.24 -7.37
C THR A 73 6.40 -2.81 -7.17
N TYR A 74 6.13 -2.00 -6.15
CA TYR A 74 4.81 -1.42 -5.93
C TYR A 74 4.31 -0.64 -7.14
N SER A 75 5.15 0.22 -7.72
CA SER A 75 4.77 1.06 -8.86
C SER A 75 4.40 0.24 -10.10
N ARG A 76 5.10 -0.87 -10.33
CA ARG A 76 4.80 -1.82 -11.40
C ARG A 76 3.46 -2.52 -11.15
N MET A 77 3.23 -3.03 -9.94
CA MET A 77 1.95 -3.68 -9.59
C MET A 77 0.78 -2.68 -9.72
N TRP A 78 0.99 -1.42 -9.33
CA TRP A 78 0.02 -0.35 -9.46
C TRP A 78 -0.35 -0.08 -10.93
N ALA A 79 0.64 0.03 -11.82
CA ALA A 79 0.42 0.22 -13.25
C ALA A 79 -0.35 -0.95 -13.88
N GLU A 80 -0.04 -2.18 -13.49
CA GLU A 80 -0.73 -3.39 -13.96
C GLU A 80 -2.20 -3.41 -13.53
N GLN A 81 -2.50 -3.11 -12.26
CA GLN A 81 -3.89 -3.08 -11.78
C GLN A 81 -4.68 -1.90 -12.35
N ALA A 82 -4.05 -0.74 -12.52
CA ALA A 82 -4.68 0.43 -13.17
C ALA A 82 -5.10 0.12 -14.62
N SER A 83 -4.35 -0.74 -15.32
CA SER A 83 -4.69 -1.16 -16.69
C SER A 83 -5.89 -2.14 -16.77
N GLY A 84 -6.26 -2.78 -15.65
CA GLY A 84 -7.44 -3.64 -15.54
C GLY A 84 -8.76 -2.89 -15.30
N PHE A 85 -8.70 -1.61 -14.92
CA PHE A 85 -9.87 -0.75 -14.82
C PHE A 85 -10.24 -0.22 -16.21
N GLY A 86 -11.07 -0.98 -16.93
CA GLY A 86 -11.72 -0.53 -18.17
C GLY A 86 -12.60 0.70 -17.92
N GLY A 87 -12.00 1.88 -17.95
CA GLY A 87 -12.67 3.15 -17.74
C GLY A 87 -11.69 4.30 -17.92
N ALA A 88 -11.63 4.84 -19.14
CA ALA A 88 -10.96 6.08 -19.45
C ALA A 88 -11.50 7.23 -18.56
N ALA A 89 -10.73 7.68 -17.58
CA ALA A 89 -10.82 8.99 -16.95
C ALA A 89 -9.63 9.16 -15.99
N ARG A 90 -8.86 10.23 -15.95
CA ARG A 90 -8.87 11.52 -16.64
C ARG A 90 -7.48 12.10 -16.38
N ALA A 91 -6.76 12.47 -17.43
CA ALA A 91 -5.80 13.54 -17.35
C ALA A 91 -6.57 14.82 -17.00
N GLY A 92 -6.28 15.43 -15.85
CA GLY A 92 -6.88 16.69 -15.41
C GLY A 92 -7.34 16.65 -13.96
N GLY A 93 -6.40 16.93 -13.05
CA GLY A 93 -6.65 17.06 -11.62
C GLY A 93 -5.35 17.22 -10.84
N GLU A 94 -4.64 18.32 -11.13
CA GLU A 94 -3.43 18.80 -10.45
C GLU A 94 -2.20 17.90 -10.62
N ASP A 95 -1.10 18.51 -11.08
CA ASP A 95 0.23 17.89 -11.10
C ASP A 95 0.70 17.65 -9.65
N LEU A 96 0.07 16.69 -8.97
CA LEU A 96 0.58 16.11 -7.73
C LEU A 96 1.80 15.29 -8.14
N ASP A 97 2.92 15.99 -8.21
CA ASP A 97 4.25 15.41 -8.21
C ASP A 97 4.37 14.63 -6.90
N TYR A 98 3.91 13.38 -6.91
CA TYR A 98 3.97 12.45 -5.79
C TYR A 98 5.39 12.38 -5.20
N CYS A 99 6.40 12.73 -6.00
CA CYS A 99 7.80 12.67 -5.62
C CYS A 99 8.25 13.89 -4.80
N LYS A 100 7.48 14.99 -4.81
CA LYS A 100 7.69 16.10 -3.85
C LYS A 100 7.14 15.81 -2.45
N LEU A 101 6.25 14.83 -2.31
CA LEU A 101 5.63 14.45 -1.03
C LEU A 101 6.42 13.38 -0.26
N ALA A 102 7.40 12.72 -0.88
CA ALA A 102 8.12 11.57 -0.33
C ALA A 102 9.25 11.93 0.67
N LEU A 103 9.18 13.07 1.36
CA LEU A 103 10.35 13.66 2.03
C LEU A 103 10.72 13.08 3.42
N ASP A 104 9.95 12.17 4.01
CA ASP A 104 10.16 11.73 5.40
C ASP A 104 10.41 10.21 5.61
N ASP A 105 10.50 9.40 4.56
CA ASP A 105 10.65 7.94 4.73
C ASP A 105 12.11 7.52 4.90
N GLN A 106 12.42 6.96 6.09
CA GLN A 106 13.67 6.23 6.32
C GLN A 106 13.72 4.98 5.42
N PRO A 107 14.85 4.68 4.77
CA PRO A 107 14.97 3.50 3.92
C PRO A 107 14.77 2.22 4.74
N TYR A 108 14.07 1.25 4.15
CA TYR A 108 13.92 -0.08 4.74
C TYR A 108 15.29 -0.71 4.99
N VAL A 109 15.51 -1.13 6.23
CA VAL A 109 16.63 -2.00 6.60
C VAL A 109 16.04 -3.38 6.88
N PRO A 110 16.45 -4.43 6.15
CA PRO A 110 15.99 -5.79 6.38
C PRO A 110 16.15 -6.17 7.86
N TRP A 111 15.15 -6.85 8.44
CA TRP A 111 15.24 -7.34 9.83
C TRP A 111 16.48 -8.23 10.02
N SER A 112 16.84 -9.03 9.00
CA SER A 112 18.07 -9.84 8.97
C SER A 112 19.37 -9.03 8.93
N ALA A 113 19.32 -7.76 8.58
CA ALA A 113 20.46 -6.84 8.57
C ALA A 113 20.50 -5.94 9.82
N ALA A 114 19.46 -5.98 10.66
CA ALA A 114 19.34 -5.15 11.86
C ALA A 114 19.95 -5.80 13.11
N ASP A 115 20.03 -7.14 13.16
CA ASP A 115 20.59 -7.87 14.31
C ASP A 115 21.73 -8.84 13.91
N PRO A 116 22.95 -8.67 14.44
CA PRO A 116 24.06 -9.60 14.18
C PRO A 116 23.92 -10.95 14.90
N GLU A 117 22.88 -11.17 15.72
CA GLU A 117 22.68 -12.41 16.49
C GLU A 117 21.86 -13.48 15.74
N ASP A 118 21.16 -13.12 14.65
CA ASP A 118 20.29 -14.04 13.89
C ASP A 118 20.96 -14.69 12.65
N ALA A 119 22.27 -14.47 12.45
CA ALA A 119 23.05 -15.13 11.41
C ALA A 119 23.44 -16.55 11.85
N ILE A 120 22.50 -17.50 11.78
CA ILE A 120 22.74 -18.95 11.95
C ILE A 120 22.64 -19.67 10.62
#